data_AF-A0A813WMD3-F1
#
_entry.id   AF-A0A813WMD3-F1
#
_cell.length_a   1.000
_cell.length_b   1.000
_cell.length_c   1.000
_cell.angle_alpha   90.00
_cell.angle_beta   90.00
_cell.angle_gamma   90.00
#
_symmetry.space_group_name_H-M   'P 1'
#
loop_
_entity.id
_entity.type
_entity.pdbx_description
1 polymer ?
#
loop_
_entity_poly.entity_id
_entity_poly.type
_entity_poly.pdbx_seq_one_letter_code
_entity_poly.pdbx_strand_id
1 'polypeptide(L)'
;MTSYDIFISYNSEIKDKVIKLYRQLTQKHKFTVWMDQYEIGSSRLSDELSHAILNSKIFLCCITKKYSESENCKDEICYAKIFKKNMIVLMFERLTITDLGGVGFII
;
A
#
# COMPACT_ATOMS: atom_id res chain seq x y z
N MET A 1 -18.94 -1.23 -8.86
CA MET A 1 -18.98 -1.38 -7.39
C MET A 1 -17.55 -1.63 -6.94
N THR A 2 -17.03 -0.87 -5.97
CA THR A 2 -15.69 -1.11 -5.40
C THR A 2 -15.75 -2.32 -4.48
N SER A 3 -14.89 -3.31 -4.71
CA SER A 3 -14.83 -4.53 -3.90
C SER A 3 -14.12 -4.33 -2.56
N TYR A 4 -13.28 -3.30 -2.45
CA TYR A 4 -12.52 -3.01 -1.24
C TYR A 4 -12.62 -1.54 -0.84
N ASP A 5 -12.69 -1.26 0.45
CA ASP A 5 -12.58 0.08 0.99
C ASP A 5 -11.13 0.56 0.97
N ILE A 6 -10.20 -0.31 1.35
CA ILE A 6 -8.78 0.04 1.52
C ILE A 6 -7.89 -1.01 0.85
N PHE A 7 -6.93 -0.56 0.05
CA PHE A 7 -5.78 -1.33 -0.38
C PHE A 7 -4.57 -0.92 0.46
N ILE A 8 -3.87 -1.88 1.06
CA ILE A 8 -2.66 -1.60 1.86
C ILE A 8 -1.41 -1.94 1.06
N SER A 9 -0.61 -0.92 0.73
CA SER A 9 0.71 -1.05 0.14
C SER A 9 1.77 -0.95 1.25
N TYR A 10 2.66 -1.93 1.33
CA TYR A 10 3.66 -2.01 2.39
C TYR A 10 4.90 -2.81 1.95
N ASN A 11 6.03 -2.61 2.64
CA ASN A 11 7.22 -3.44 2.47
C ASN A 11 7.18 -4.64 3.43
N SER A 12 7.65 -5.81 2.98
CA SER A 12 7.60 -7.07 3.75
C SER A 12 8.27 -6.99 5.13
N GLU A 13 9.22 -6.09 5.35
CA GLU A 13 9.86 -5.89 6.66
C GLU A 13 8.87 -5.53 7.79
N ILE A 14 7.80 -4.80 7.46
CA ILE A 14 6.80 -4.37 8.45
C ILE A 14 5.54 -5.24 8.43
N LYS A 15 5.57 -6.41 7.78
CA LYS A 15 4.41 -7.29 7.61
C LYS A 15 3.65 -7.56 8.91
N ASP A 16 4.36 -7.85 10.01
CA ASP A 16 3.72 -8.12 11.31
C ASP A 16 2.95 -6.91 11.87
N LYS A 17 3.48 -5.69 11.66
CA LYS A 17 2.80 -4.45 12.08
C LYS A 17 1.59 -4.19 11.19
N VAL A 18 1.72 -4.43 9.89
CA VAL A 18 0.63 -4.25 8.91
C VAL A 18 -0.49 -5.27 9.13
N ILE A 19 -0.20 -6.51 9.50
CA ILE A 19 -1.21 -7.51 9.89
C ILE A 19 -2.02 -7.03 11.10
N LYS A 20 -1.39 -6.38 12.08
CA LYS A 20 -2.11 -5.80 13.24
C LYS A 20 -3.03 -4.66 12.78
N LEU A 21 -2.56 -3.78 11.90
CA LEU A 21 -3.37 -2.72 11.31
C LEU A 21 -4.56 -3.28 10.52
N TYR A 22 -4.30 -4.26 9.65
CA TYR A 22 -5.33 -4.97 8.89
C TYR A 22 -6.42 -5.55 9.79
N ARG A 23 -6.03 -6.24 10.88
CA ARG A 23 -6.98 -6.79 11.86
C ARG A 23 -7.80 -5.70 12.52
N GLN A 24 -7.20 -4.56 12.88
CA GLN A 24 -7.95 -3.44 13.45
C GLN A 24 -8.96 -2.87 12.45
N LEU A 25 -8.55 -2.62 11.21
CA LEU A 25 -9.43 -2.08 10.16
C LEU A 25 -10.61 -3.02 9.85
N THR A 26 -10.34 -4.32 9.73
CA THR A 26 -11.37 -5.32 9.39
C THR A 26 -12.24 -5.71 10.57
N GLN A 27 -11.67 -5.99 11.75
CA GLN A 27 -12.42 -6.55 12.87
C GLN A 27 -13.15 -5.48 13.67
N LYS A 28 -12.48 -4.35 13.94
CA LYS A 28 -13.03 -3.26 14.78
C LYS A 28 -13.86 -2.29 13.96
N HIS A 29 -13.36 -1.91 12.78
CA HIS A 29 -14.01 -0.88 11.94
C HIS A 29 -14.82 -1.44 10.77
N LYS A 30 -14.80 -2.77 10.58
CA LYS A 30 -15.59 -3.48 9.56
C LYS A 30 -15.31 -3.02 8.11
N PHE A 31 -14.11 -2.49 7.84
CA PHE A 31 -13.70 -2.18 6.48
C PHE A 31 -13.36 -3.44 5.70
N THR A 32 -13.68 -3.42 4.41
CA THR A 32 -13.18 -4.41 3.45
C THR A 32 -11.78 -4.00 3.02
N VAL A 33 -10.78 -4.80 3.39
CA VAL A 33 -9.37 -4.45 3.18
C VAL A 33 -8.70 -5.49 2.31
N TRP A 34 -8.01 -5.01 1.28
CA TRP A 34 -7.08 -5.82 0.50
C TRP A 34 -5.66 -5.61 1.04
N MET A 35 -4.97 -6.71 1.33
CA MET A 35 -3.59 -6.74 1.77
C MET A 35 -2.95 -7.95 1.13
N ASP A 36 -1.77 -7.77 0.54
CA ASP A 36 -1.04 -8.87 -0.05
C ASP A 36 -0.62 -9.87 1.06
N GLN A 37 -1.34 -10.99 1.18
CA GLN A 37 -1.09 -12.04 2.18
C GLN A 37 -0.23 -13.17 1.64
N TYR A 38 -0.19 -13.32 0.32
CA TYR A 38 0.46 -14.42 -0.37
C TYR A 38 1.48 -13.79 -1.28
N GLU A 39 2.77 -14.00 -1.04
CA GLU A 39 3.83 -13.57 -1.95
C GLU A 39 3.37 -13.73 -3.40
N ILE A 40 2.89 -12.64 -4.02
CA ILE A 40 2.51 -12.64 -5.42
C ILE A 40 3.84 -12.71 -6.12
N GLY A 41 4.25 -13.96 -6.36
CA GLY A 41 5.62 -14.32 -6.68
C GLY A 41 6.09 -13.49 -7.85
N SER A 42 7.10 -12.65 -7.59
CA SER A 42 8.13 -12.18 -8.52
C SER A 42 7.67 -11.81 -9.94
N SER A 43 6.43 -11.39 -10.12
CA SER A 43 5.88 -11.03 -11.42
C SER A 43 5.40 -9.61 -11.28
N ARG A 44 6.14 -8.73 -11.93
CA ARG A 44 5.77 -7.33 -12.17
C ARG A 44 4.32 -7.32 -12.62
N LEU A 45 3.43 -7.03 -11.66
CA LEU A 45 2.08 -6.55 -11.91
C LEU A 45 1.15 -7.64 -12.44
N SER A 46 0.80 -8.59 -11.55
CA SER A 46 -0.33 -9.47 -11.83
C SER A 46 -1.59 -8.64 -12.10
N ASP A 47 -2.40 -9.08 -13.05
CA ASP A 47 -3.69 -8.44 -13.34
C ASP A 47 -4.55 -8.30 -12.09
N GLU A 48 -4.44 -9.26 -11.16
CA GLU A 48 -5.10 -9.25 -9.85
C GLU A 48 -4.71 -8.06 -8.97
N LEU A 49 -3.41 -7.72 -8.91
CA LEU A 49 -2.92 -6.57 -8.13
C LEU A 49 -3.48 -5.26 -8.70
N SER A 50 -3.35 -5.08 -10.02
CA SER A 50 -3.86 -3.89 -10.69
C SER A 50 -5.39 -3.76 -10.53
N HIS A 51 -6.10 -4.89 -10.61
CA HIS A 51 -7.53 -4.98 -10.41
C HIS A 51 -7.91 -4.68 -8.96
N ALA A 52 -7.16 -5.14 -7.97
CA ALA A 52 -7.38 -4.83 -6.56
C ALA A 52 -7.20 -3.34 -6.27
N ILE A 53 -6.13 -2.72 -6.80
CA ILE A 53 -5.90 -1.27 -6.69
C ILE A 53 -7.07 -0.53 -7.35
N LEU A 54 -7.44 -0.89 -8.58
CA LEU A 54 -8.55 -0.28 -9.31
C LEU A 54 -9.90 -0.42 -8.56
N ASN A 55 -10.14 -1.52 -7.88
CA ASN A 55 -11.39 -1.77 -7.16
C ASN A 55 -11.37 -1.35 -5.68
N SER A 56 -10.29 -0.71 -5.23
CA SER A 56 -10.20 -0.09 -3.91
C SER A 56 -10.62 1.39 -3.93
N LYS A 57 -11.18 1.89 -2.83
CA LYS A 57 -11.50 3.32 -2.67
C LYS A 57 -10.28 4.13 -2.24
N ILE A 58 -9.53 3.60 -1.28
CA ILE A 58 -8.36 4.24 -0.68
C ILE A 58 -7.13 3.36 -0.92
N PHE A 59 -6.02 4.01 -1.29
CA PHE A 59 -4.70 3.40 -1.35
C PHE A 59 -3.88 3.86 -0.14
N LEU A 60 -3.66 2.97 0.82
CA LEU A 60 -2.94 3.25 2.07
C LEU A 60 -1.46 2.87 1.92
N CYS A 61 -0.59 3.87 1.89
CA CYS A 61 0.85 3.72 1.82
C CYS A 61 1.43 3.57 3.24
N CYS A 62 1.92 2.39 3.60
CA CYS A 62 2.63 2.16 4.86
C CYS A 62 4.13 2.42 4.65
N ILE A 63 4.56 3.67 4.82
CA ILE A 63 5.90 4.11 4.41
C ILE A 63 6.94 3.84 5.50
N THR A 64 8.03 3.23 5.05
CA THR A 64 9.36 3.16 5.67
C THR A 64 10.42 3.52 4.62
N LYS A 65 11.67 3.62 5.02
CA LYS A 65 12.82 3.81 4.13
C LYS A 65 12.90 2.68 3.11
N LYS A 66 12.77 1.43 3.56
CA LYS A 66 12.75 0.26 2.67
C LYS A 66 11.56 0.27 1.71
N TYR A 67 10.41 0.79 2.14
CA TYR A 67 9.28 1.00 1.24
C TYR A 67 9.64 1.99 0.12
N SER A 68 10.28 3.11 0.46
CA SER A 68 10.75 4.10 -0.52
C SER A 68 11.86 3.61 -1.44
N GLU A 69 12.63 2.61 -1.02
CA GLU A 69 13.69 1.98 -1.83
C GLU A 69 13.16 0.88 -2.76
N SER A 70 12.09 0.17 -2.36
CA SER A 70 11.52 -0.98 -3.08
C SER A 70 10.94 -0.60 -4.45
N GLU A 71 11.38 -1.30 -5.50
CA GLU A 71 10.80 -1.15 -6.86
C GLU A 71 9.33 -1.56 -6.91
N ASN A 72 8.95 -2.66 -6.25
CA ASN A 72 7.56 -3.12 -6.22
C ASN A 72 6.62 -2.07 -5.61
N CYS A 73 7.02 -1.44 -4.49
CA CYS A 73 6.21 -0.40 -3.87
C CYS A 73 6.09 0.85 -4.77
N LYS A 74 7.15 1.19 -5.52
CA LYS A 74 7.09 2.30 -6.50
C LYS A 74 6.14 1.99 -7.64
N ASP A 75 6.14 0.77 -8.14
CA ASP A 75 5.23 0.33 -9.20
C ASP A 75 3.78 0.44 -8.73
N GLU A 76 3.44 -0.11 -7.56
CA GLU A 76 2.08 0.01 -6.97
C GLU A 76 1.62 1.47 -6.83
N ILE A 77 2.50 2.36 -6.38
CA ILE A 77 2.22 3.80 -6.28
C ILE A 77 1.97 4.40 -7.67
N CYS A 78 2.73 3.99 -8.69
CA CYS A 78 2.50 4.40 -10.07
C CYS A 78 1.11 3.98 -10.57
N TYR A 79 0.68 2.74 -10.31
CA TYR A 79 -0.68 2.29 -10.63
C TYR A 79 -1.75 3.11 -9.92
N ALA A 80 -1.58 3.31 -8.62
CA ALA A 80 -2.52 4.10 -7.83
C ALA A 80 -2.60 5.56 -8.31
N LYS A 81 -1.48 6.14 -8.80
CA LYS A 81 -1.47 7.46 -9.47
C LYS A 81 -2.22 7.43 -10.81
N ILE A 82 -1.96 6.45 -11.67
CA ILE A 82 -2.65 6.28 -12.96
C ILE A 82 -4.17 6.17 -12.75
N PHE A 83 -4.59 5.38 -11.75
CA PHE A 83 -5.98 5.20 -11.39
C PHE A 83 -6.56 6.32 -10.51
N LYS A 84 -5.79 7.39 -10.25
CA LYS A 84 -6.19 8.56 -9.45
C LYS A 84 -6.81 8.19 -8.10
N LYS A 85 -6.18 7.24 -7.41
CA LYS A 85 -6.66 6.74 -6.12
C LYS A 85 -6.48 7.79 -5.03
N ASN A 86 -7.42 7.81 -4.09
CA ASN A 86 -7.25 8.58 -2.85
C ASN A 86 -6.15 7.93 -2.03
N MET A 87 -5.01 8.59 -1.92
CA MET A 87 -3.85 8.08 -1.21
C MET A 87 -3.83 8.59 0.23
N ILE A 88 -3.66 7.69 1.18
CA ILE A 88 -3.37 8.03 2.58
C ILE A 88 -1.98 7.50 2.91
N VAL A 89 -1.15 8.36 3.50
CA VAL A 89 0.20 8.00 3.92
C VAL A 89 0.21 7.75 5.42
N LEU A 90 0.69 6.56 5.82
CA LEU A 90 0.94 6.18 7.20
C LEU A 90 2.43 5.90 7.38
N MET A 91 3.11 6.76 8.14
CA MET A 91 4.55 6.60 8.41
C MET A 91 4.76 5.60 9.55
N PHE A 92 5.50 4.52 9.30
CA PHE A 92 5.83 3.50 10.30
C PHE A 92 7.16 3.73 11.01
N GLU A 93 7.91 4.72 10.56
CA GLU A 93 9.14 5.21 11.18
C GLU A 93 9.32 6.71 10.91
N ARG A 94 10.27 7.32 11.62
CA ARG A 94 10.59 8.73 11.41
C ARG A 94 11.47 8.86 10.17
N LEU A 95 10.92 9.47 9.13
CA LEU A 95 11.58 9.65 7.83
C LEU A 95 12.05 11.08 7.64
N THR A 96 13.22 11.24 7.04
CA THR A 96 13.66 12.53 6.47
C THR A 96 13.26 12.63 5.00
N ILE A 97 13.28 13.85 4.45
CA ILE A 97 13.01 14.06 3.01
C ILE A 97 13.98 13.22 2.15
N THR A 98 15.23 13.07 2.59
CA THR A 98 16.24 12.25 1.91
C THR A 98 15.92 10.76 1.95
N ASP A 99 15.23 10.25 2.98
CA ASP A 99 14.84 8.85 3.06
C ASP A 99 13.64 8.50 2.17
N LEU A 100 12.85 9.50 1.75
CA LEU A 100 11.71 9.30 0.86
C LEU A 100 12.12 9.04 -0.60
N GLY A 101 13.37 9.34 -0.96
CA GLY A 101 13.89 9.14 -2.31
C GLY A 101 13.00 9.81 -3.37
N GLY A 102 12.65 9.06 -4.43
CA GLY A 102 11.74 9.52 -5.49
C GLY A 102 10.25 9.47 -5.12
N VAL A 103 9.90 8.98 -3.93
CA VAL A 103 8.51 8.90 -3.44
C VAL A 103 8.23 10.15 -2.59
N GLY A 104 8.40 11.32 -3.20
CA GLY A 104 8.01 12.59 -2.58
C GLY A 104 6.49 12.72 -2.57
N PHE A 105 5.88 12.67 -1.39
CA PHE A 105 4.50 13.11 -1.20
C PHE A 105 4.54 14.60 -0.83
N ILE A 106 4.14 15.46 -1.77
CA ILE A 106 3.81 16.85 -1.44
C ILE A 106 2.38 16.80 -0.91
N ILE A 107 2.23 16.93 0.41
CA ILE A 107 0.96 16.97 1.12
C ILE A 107 0.47 18.41 1.16
#